data_AF-A0AAN0NBW5-F1
#
_entry.id   AF-A0AAN0NBW5-F1
#
_cell.length_a   1.000
_cell.length_b   1.000
_cell.length_c   1.000
_cell.angle_alpha   90.00
_cell.angle_beta   90.00
_cell.angle_gamma   90.00
#
_symmetry.space_group_name_H-M   'P 1'
#
loop_
_entity.id
_entity.type
_entity.pdbx_description
1 polymer ?
#
loop_
_entity_poly.entity_id
_entity_poly.type
_entity_poly.pdbx_seq_one_letter_code
_entity_poly.pdbx_strand_id
1 'polypeptide(L)'
;MDSLRILVPTPMMGYGFPIKEFERGLSYKPHAIVLDAGSTDSGPQKLALGEMTCPASAYKKEMEILIPAAVKANVPLIITSAAATEPMNTLIYLWNLSNRLRKHINLKSGLLRSL
;
A
#
# COMPACT_ATOMS: atom_id res chain seq x y z
N MET A 1 15.54 -13.92 17.51
CA MET A 1 15.20 -12.91 16.50
C MET A 1 15.16 -11.61 17.27
N ASP A 2 16.19 -10.79 17.08
CA ASP A 2 16.58 -9.82 18.11
C ASP A 2 16.12 -8.40 17.78
N SER A 3 15.60 -8.18 16.57
CA SER A 3 14.98 -6.94 16.13
C SER A 3 13.92 -7.16 15.05
N LEU A 4 12.93 -6.26 14.98
CA LEU A 4 11.93 -6.18 13.93
C LEU A 4 12.22 -4.95 13.06
N ARG A 5 12.42 -5.15 11.74
CA ARG A 5 12.61 -4.07 10.76
C ARG A 5 11.38 -3.95 9.88
N ILE A 6 10.77 -2.78 9.84
CA ILE A 6 9.61 -2.48 9.01
C ILE A 6 10.01 -1.38 8.02
N LEU A 7 9.77 -1.61 6.73
CA LEU A 7 9.98 -0.59 5.72
C LEU A 7 8.68 0.16 5.47
N VAL A 8 8.68 1.46 5.70
CA VAL A 8 7.55 2.36 5.43
C VAL A 8 7.98 3.34 4.34
N PRO A 9 7.62 3.11 3.07
CA PRO A 9 8.11 3.88 1.94
C PRO A 9 7.46 5.26 1.83
N THR A 10 6.20 5.38 2.24
CA THR A 10 5.42 6.61 2.25
C THR A 10 4.49 6.62 3.48
N PRO A 11 4.22 7.79 4.08
CA PRO A 11 3.23 7.92 5.15
C PRO A 11 1.80 7.65 4.66
N MET A 12 1.48 8.03 3.42
CA MET A 12 0.18 7.83 2.78
C MET A 12 0.35 7.40 1.33
N MET A 13 -0.39 6.38 0.95
CA MET A 13 -0.43 5.86 -0.41
C MET A 13 -1.00 6.89 -1.39
N GLY A 14 -0.43 6.98 -2.59
CA GLY A 14 -0.85 7.90 -3.66
C GLY A 14 -0.02 9.18 -3.80
N TYR A 15 0.88 9.47 -2.85
CA TYR A 15 1.78 10.63 -2.89
C TYR A 15 3.14 10.35 -3.55
N GLY A 16 3.44 9.08 -3.81
CA GLY A 16 4.72 8.61 -4.30
C GLY A 16 5.80 8.55 -3.22
N PHE A 17 6.92 7.95 -3.59
CA PHE A 17 8.13 7.89 -2.76
C PHE A 17 9.39 7.83 -3.63
N PRO A 18 10.55 8.29 -3.14
CA PRO A 18 11.80 8.21 -3.89
C PRO A 18 12.26 6.76 -4.06
N ILE A 19 12.35 6.28 -5.31
CA ILE A 19 12.75 4.88 -5.61
C ILE A 19 14.10 4.51 -5.02
N LYS A 20 15.09 5.43 -5.10
CA LYS A 20 16.44 5.18 -4.56
C LYS A 20 16.43 4.90 -3.06
N GLU A 21 15.65 5.67 -2.29
CA GLU A 21 15.55 5.47 -0.84
C GLU A 21 14.74 4.21 -0.50
N PHE A 22 13.73 3.89 -1.31
CA PHE A 22 13.00 2.63 -1.18
C PHE A 22 13.91 1.40 -1.40
N GLU A 23 14.71 1.41 -2.47
CA GLU A 23 15.68 0.34 -2.76
C GLU A 23 16.74 0.21 -1.67
N ARG A 24 17.25 1.34 -1.19
CA ARG A 24 18.14 1.38 -0.02
C ARG A 24 17.46 0.77 1.21
N GLY A 25 16.19 1.11 1.46
CA GLY A 25 15.36 0.52 2.51
C GLY A 25 15.28 -1.00 2.42
N LEU A 26 15.04 -1.53 1.22
CA LEU A 26 15.01 -2.97 0.95
C LEU A 26 16.36 -3.66 1.24
N SER A 27 17.49 -2.98 1.01
CA SER A 27 18.82 -3.53 1.28
C SER A 27 19.06 -3.90 2.75
N TYR A 28 18.32 -3.25 3.68
CA TYR A 28 18.38 -3.57 5.11
C TYR A 28 17.60 -4.83 5.50
N LYS A 29 17.06 -5.58 4.53
CA LYS A 29 16.32 -6.84 4.74
C LYS A 29 15.19 -6.64 5.76
N PRO A 30 14.17 -5.82 5.42
CA PRO A 30 13.00 -5.65 6.28
C PRO A 30 12.26 -6.98 6.45
N HIS A 31 11.45 -7.08 7.50
CA HIS A 31 10.57 -8.24 7.73
C HIS A 31 9.16 -8.00 7.20
N ALA A 32 8.80 -6.75 6.92
CA ALA A 32 7.55 -6.38 6.26
C ALA A 32 7.70 -5.01 5.57
N ILE A 33 6.87 -4.79 4.56
CA ILE A 33 6.61 -3.47 3.98
C ILE A 33 5.22 -3.05 4.45
N VAL A 34 5.11 -1.88 5.09
CA VAL A 34 3.86 -1.39 5.67
C VAL A 34 3.60 0.03 5.18
N LEU A 35 2.36 0.31 4.79
CA LEU A 35 1.90 1.62 4.37
C LEU A 35 0.44 1.83 4.74
N ASP A 36 0.07 3.08 4.99
CA ASP A 36 -1.32 3.48 5.19
C ASP A 36 -1.89 4.07 3.89
N ALA A 37 -3.13 3.74 3.59
CA ALA A 37 -3.90 4.32 2.50
C ALA A 37 -4.99 5.27 3.01
N GLY A 38 -5.12 5.42 4.34
CA GLY A 38 -6.08 6.33 4.94
C GLY A 38 -5.55 7.76 5.10
N SER A 39 -6.46 8.74 5.05
CA SER A 39 -6.20 10.11 5.48
C SER A 39 -6.86 10.42 6.83
N THR A 40 -6.18 11.23 7.64
CA THR A 40 -6.75 11.77 8.89
C THR A 40 -7.75 12.90 8.64
N ASP A 41 -7.61 13.63 7.54
CA ASP A 41 -8.54 14.69 7.13
C ASP A 41 -8.67 14.74 5.60
N SER A 42 -9.55 13.91 5.05
CA SER A 42 -9.89 13.94 3.62
C SER A 42 -10.70 15.19 3.22
N GLY A 43 -11.17 15.96 4.20
CA GLY A 43 -12.10 17.06 4.02
C GLY A 43 -13.56 16.61 3.81
N PRO A 44 -14.53 17.50 4.08
CA PRO A 44 -15.96 17.18 4.05
C PRO A 44 -16.45 16.79 2.67
N GLN A 45 -15.89 17.36 1.59
CA GLN A 45 -16.29 17.05 0.22
C GLN A 45 -16.01 15.58 -0.14
N LYS A 46 -14.78 15.09 0.10
CA LYS A 46 -14.39 13.73 -0.29
C LYS A 46 -15.15 12.67 0.50
N LEU A 47 -15.41 12.95 1.77
CA LEU A 47 -16.26 12.12 2.63
C LEU A 47 -17.71 12.08 2.14
N ALA A 48 -18.30 13.24 1.82
CA ALA A 48 -19.69 13.33 1.39
C ALA A 48 -19.92 12.66 0.02
N LEU A 49 -18.96 12.79 -0.89
CA LEU A 49 -19.06 12.25 -2.26
C LEU A 49 -18.46 10.84 -2.41
N GLY A 50 -17.76 10.34 -1.39
CA GLY A 50 -17.03 9.08 -1.46
C GLY A 50 -15.85 9.12 -2.44
N GLU A 51 -15.31 10.30 -2.75
CA GLU A 51 -14.24 10.46 -3.75
C GLU A 51 -12.87 10.10 -3.17
N MET A 52 -12.07 9.34 -3.90
CA MET A 52 -10.73 8.96 -3.44
C MET A 52 -9.85 10.19 -3.17
N THR A 53 -8.98 10.08 -2.16
CA THR A 53 -8.08 11.18 -1.78
C THR A 53 -7.10 11.54 -2.89
N CYS A 54 -6.53 10.52 -3.55
CA CYS A 54 -5.63 10.65 -4.70
C CYS A 54 -6.24 10.04 -5.97
N PRO A 55 -5.72 10.39 -7.17
CA PRO A 55 -6.14 9.72 -8.40
C PRO A 55 -5.82 8.21 -8.39
N ALA A 56 -6.72 7.39 -8.96
CA ALA A 56 -6.51 5.94 -9.10
C ALA A 56 -5.16 5.57 -9.72
N SER A 57 -4.68 6.38 -10.67
CA SER A 57 -3.39 6.18 -11.34
C SER A 57 -2.19 6.28 -10.39
N ALA A 58 -2.29 7.06 -9.31
CA ALA A 58 -1.22 7.20 -8.32
C ALA A 58 -1.10 5.92 -7.48
N TYR A 59 -2.22 5.44 -6.91
CA TYR A 59 -2.27 4.15 -6.21
C TYR A 59 -1.79 2.99 -7.07
N LYS A 60 -2.19 2.98 -8.37
CA LYS A 60 -1.74 1.96 -9.32
C LYS A 60 -0.23 1.93 -9.49
N LYS A 61 0.39 3.10 -9.73
CA LYS A 61 1.85 3.21 -9.91
C LYS A 61 2.60 2.71 -8.69
N GLU A 62 2.16 3.07 -7.48
CA GLU A 62 2.78 2.58 -6.26
C GLU A 62 2.62 1.07 -6.08
N MET A 63 1.42 0.50 -6.33
CA MET A 63 1.22 -0.95 -6.28
C MET A 63 2.11 -1.72 -7.27
N GLU A 64 2.32 -1.18 -8.47
CA GLU A 64 3.20 -1.76 -9.50
C GLU A 64 4.66 -1.82 -9.05
N ILE A 65 5.07 -1.00 -8.06
CA ILE A 65 6.41 -1.03 -7.46
C ILE A 65 6.43 -1.91 -6.21
N LEU A 66 5.46 -1.74 -5.31
CA LEU A 66 5.44 -2.35 -3.99
C LEU A 66 5.21 -3.86 -4.03
N ILE A 67 4.27 -4.33 -4.86
CA ILE A 67 3.93 -5.76 -4.91
C ILE A 67 5.13 -6.59 -5.40
N PRO A 68 5.77 -6.27 -6.55
CA PRO A 68 6.95 -7.02 -6.99
C PRO A 68 8.11 -6.95 -5.99
N ALA A 69 8.32 -5.80 -5.34
CA ALA A 69 9.37 -5.64 -4.33
C ALA A 69 9.13 -6.55 -3.12
N ALA A 70 7.90 -6.59 -2.59
CA ALA A 70 7.53 -7.47 -1.47
C ALA A 70 7.70 -8.96 -1.83
N VAL A 71 7.27 -9.34 -3.04
CA VAL A 71 7.43 -10.71 -3.56
C VAL A 71 8.91 -11.08 -3.67
N LYS A 72 9.73 -10.21 -4.28
CA LYS A 72 11.16 -10.44 -4.46
C LYS A 72 11.91 -10.52 -3.13
N ALA A 73 11.54 -9.69 -2.16
CA ALA A 73 12.11 -9.71 -0.82
C ALA A 73 11.56 -10.86 0.04
N ASN A 74 10.51 -11.56 -0.41
CA ASN A 74 9.80 -12.60 0.32
C ASN A 74 9.30 -12.12 1.70
N VAL A 75 8.68 -10.92 1.72
CA VAL A 75 8.13 -10.30 2.92
C VAL A 75 6.66 -9.92 2.69
N PRO A 76 5.82 -9.90 3.74
CA PRO A 76 4.46 -9.39 3.62
C PRO A 76 4.44 -7.90 3.23
N LEU A 77 3.49 -7.56 2.35
CA LEU A 77 3.07 -6.19 2.06
C LEU A 77 1.74 -5.95 2.78
N ILE A 78 1.73 -5.03 3.73
CA ILE A 78 0.56 -4.70 4.54
C ILE A 78 0.13 -3.28 4.18
N ILE A 79 -1.11 -3.14 3.73
CA ILE A 79 -1.73 -1.85 3.42
C ILE A 79 -2.88 -1.68 4.40
N THR A 80 -2.77 -0.69 5.29
CA THR A 80 -3.83 -0.32 6.21
C THR A 80 -4.70 0.78 5.63
N SER A 81 -5.89 0.94 6.17
CA SER A 81 -6.81 2.04 5.87
C SER A 81 -7.46 2.45 7.19
N ALA A 82 -6.64 2.79 8.17
CA ALA A 82 -7.08 2.89 9.56
C ALA A 82 -7.49 4.31 9.98
N ALA A 83 -7.40 5.30 9.09
CA ALA A 83 -7.83 6.64 9.41
C ALA A 83 -9.33 6.81 9.12
N ALA A 84 -10.10 7.20 10.15
CA ALA A 84 -11.56 7.29 10.19
C ALA A 84 -12.23 8.20 9.13
N THR A 85 -11.44 8.80 8.23
CA THR A 85 -11.93 9.72 7.20
C THR A 85 -11.60 9.31 5.76
N GLU A 86 -11.06 8.12 5.52
CA GLU A 86 -10.83 7.68 4.14
C GLU A 86 -12.12 7.16 3.49
N PRO A 87 -12.45 7.61 2.26
CA PRO A 87 -13.62 7.13 1.55
C PRO A 87 -13.56 5.63 1.20
N MET A 88 -14.69 4.93 1.40
CA MET A 88 -14.84 3.49 1.11
C MET A 88 -14.40 3.10 -0.31
N ASN A 89 -14.50 4.02 -1.28
CA ASN A 89 -14.09 3.78 -2.65
C ASN A 89 -12.57 3.55 -2.80
N THR A 90 -11.73 4.18 -1.96
CA THR A 90 -10.28 3.92 -1.94
C THR A 90 -10.01 2.46 -1.57
N LEU A 91 -10.68 1.97 -0.53
CA LEU A 91 -10.57 0.58 -0.07
C LEU A 91 -11.01 -0.43 -1.14
N ILE A 92 -12.19 -0.22 -1.72
CA ILE A 92 -12.72 -1.07 -2.79
C ILE A 92 -11.76 -1.09 -3.99
N TYR A 93 -11.21 0.07 -4.36
CA TYR A 93 -10.25 0.18 -5.45
C TYR A 93 -8.98 -0.62 -5.17
N LEU A 94 -8.36 -0.43 -4.00
CA LEU A 94 -7.13 -1.15 -3.61
C LEU A 94 -7.35 -2.66 -3.54
N TRP A 95 -8.51 -3.10 -3.03
CA TRP A 95 -8.90 -4.50 -3.01
C TRP A 95 -8.99 -5.07 -4.43
N ASN A 96 -9.76 -4.41 -5.31
CA ASN A 96 -9.94 -4.85 -6.70
C ASN A 96 -8.61 -4.87 -7.47
N LEU A 97 -7.78 -3.84 -7.29
CA LEU A 97 -6.48 -3.75 -7.93
C LEU A 97 -5.55 -4.86 -7.44
N SER A 98 -5.50 -5.13 -6.13
CA SER A 98 -4.70 -6.21 -5.57
C SER A 98 -5.10 -7.57 -6.14
N ASN A 99 -6.39 -7.86 -6.27
CA ASN A 99 -6.91 -9.11 -6.85
C ASN A 99 -6.58 -9.22 -8.34
N ARG A 100 -6.62 -8.10 -9.08
CA ARG A 100 -6.24 -8.07 -10.49
C ARG A 100 -4.75 -8.34 -10.67
N LEU A 101 -3.91 -7.71 -9.85
CA LEU A 101 -2.45 -7.88 -9.91
C LEU A 101 -2.03 -9.28 -9.44
N ARG A 102 -2.70 -9.87 -8.44
CA ARG A 102 -2.45 -11.27 -8.00
C ARG A 102 -2.54 -12.29 -9.14
N LYS A 103 -3.52 -12.13 -10.06
CA LYS A 103 -3.68 -13.01 -11.23
C LYS A 103 -2.44 -13.02 -12.15
N HIS A 104 -1.68 -11.94 -12.16
CA HIS A 104 -0.48 -11.81 -12.99
C HIS A 104 0.81 -12.28 -12.28
N ILE A 105 0.79 -12.46 -10.95
CA ILE A 105 2.00 -12.65 -10.14
C ILE A 105 2.04 -14.03 -9.46
N ASN A 106 1.08 -14.92 -9.73
CA ASN A 106 0.99 -16.29 -9.17
C ASN A 106 1.26 -16.37 -7.66
N LEU A 107 0.72 -15.41 -6.91
CA LEU A 107 0.91 -15.28 -5.46
C LEU A 107 0.06 -16.30 -4.70
N LYS A 108 0.69 -17.14 -3.86
CA LYS A 108 -0.03 -18.00 -2.91
C LYS A 108 -0.81 -17.13 -1.91
N SER A 109 -2.02 -17.59 -1.58
CA SER A 109 -3.17 -16.89 -0.98
C SER A 109 -3.01 -16.25 0.42
N GLY A 110 -1.78 -15.99 0.91
CA GLY A 110 -1.56 -15.45 2.26
C GLY A 110 -1.15 -13.97 2.36
N LEU A 111 -0.77 -13.31 1.25
CA LEU A 111 0.11 -12.12 1.33
C LEU A 111 -0.57 -10.74 1.40
N LEU A 112 -1.88 -10.61 1.16
CA LEU A 112 -2.61 -9.39 1.54
C LEU A 112 -3.89 -9.78 2.27
N ARG A 113 -3.97 -9.39 3.54
CA ARG A 113 -5.20 -9.39 4.33
C ARG A 113 -5.57 -7.93 4.53
N SER A 114 -6.73 -7.52 4.01
CA SER A 114 -7.41 -6.34 4.53
C SER A 114 -7.93 -6.73 5.91
N LEU A 115 -7.50 -6.01 6.95
CA LEU A 115 -8.16 -6.05 8.26
C LEU A 115 -9.40 -5.17 8.22
#